data_AF-A0A177LHK2-F1
#
_entry.id   AF-A0A177LHK2-F1
#
_cell.length_a   1.000
_cell.length_b   1.000
_cell.length_c   1.000
_cell.angle_alpha   90.00
_cell.angle_beta   90.00
_cell.angle_gamma   90.00
#
_symmetry.space_group_name_H-M   'P 1'
#
loop_
_entity.id
_entity.type
_entity.pdbx_description
1 polymer ?
#
loop_
_entity_poly.entity_id
_entity_poly.type
_entity_poly.pdbx_seq_one_letter_code
_entity_poly.pdbx_strand_id
1 'polypeptide(L)'
;MNSYQEKVKYIFYWTIIFVVAGSMIVYGISKPVQFQSFKDATNLNVSEGHKLMWTFYSYSLIYPIIIGVFEVIGGILLLLNRTRVLGCILLTVILSNIILQDYVYEITALNSAIYYQILVLIILIFDFKKVKKIIDEVLRSEKTNRNMALMILALVIAILFKYFETKII
;
A
#
# COMPACT_ATOMS: atom_id res chain seq x y z
N MET A 1 35.16 4.80 -2.41
CA MET A 1 34.13 5.83 -2.66
C MET A 1 34.44 6.98 -1.73
N ASN A 2 34.55 8.23 -2.20
CA ASN A 2 34.98 9.36 -1.36
C ASN A 2 33.96 9.63 -0.24
N SER A 3 34.42 9.94 0.98
CA SER A 3 33.57 10.26 2.16
C SER A 3 32.47 11.28 1.84
N TYR A 4 32.76 12.24 0.96
CA TYR A 4 31.77 13.22 0.49
C TYR A 4 30.60 12.60 -0.27
N GLN A 5 30.85 11.64 -1.17
CA GLN A 5 29.78 10.99 -1.95
C GLN A 5 28.86 10.14 -1.07
N GLU A 6 29.38 9.55 0.01
CA GLU A 6 28.56 8.81 0.97
C GLU A 6 27.64 9.74 1.77
N LYS A 7 28.13 10.91 2.19
CA LYS A 7 27.31 11.93 2.85
C LYS A 7 26.19 12.43 1.94
N VAL A 8 26.49 12.71 0.67
CA VAL A 8 25.47 13.16 -0.31
C VAL A 8 24.40 12.08 -0.51
N LYS A 9 24.79 10.81 -0.69
CA LYS A 9 23.83 9.70 -0.81
C LYS A 9 22.95 9.55 0.43
N TYR A 10 23.54 9.69 1.63
CA TYR A 10 22.83 9.60 2.89
C TYR A 10 21.79 10.71 3.04
N ILE A 11 22.16 11.96 2.72
CA ILE A 11 21.24 13.10 2.75
C ILE A 11 20.09 12.88 1.76
N PHE A 12 20.41 12.53 0.51
CA PHE A 12 19.40 12.27 -0.51
C PHE A 12 18.41 11.18 -0.10
N TYR A 13 18.92 10.07 0.44
CA TYR A 13 18.11 8.96 0.91
C TYR A 13 17.13 9.37 2.02
N TRP A 14 17.61 10.09 3.04
CA TRP A 14 16.75 10.57 4.12
C TRP A 14 15.76 11.65 3.67
N THR A 15 16.14 12.52 2.73
CA THR A 15 15.23 13.49 2.13
C THR A 15 14.03 12.78 1.50
N ILE A 16 14.27 11.73 0.70
CA ILE A 16 13.16 10.96 0.10
C ILE A 16 12.28 10.32 1.17
N ILE A 17 12.89 9.73 2.21
CA ILE A 17 12.14 9.13 3.31
C ILE A 17 11.25 10.16 4.00
N PHE A 18 11.76 11.35 4.32
CA PHE A 18 10.98 12.39 4.99
C PHE A 18 9.87 12.95 4.09
N VAL A 19 10.14 13.12 2.79
CA VAL A 19 9.13 13.56 1.82
C VAL A 19 7.97 12.56 1.75
N VAL A 20 8.26 11.26 1.59
CA VAL A 20 7.22 10.23 1.52
C VAL A 20 6.51 10.09 2.86
N ALA A 21 7.25 9.92 3.96
CA ALA A 21 6.65 9.72 5.27
C ALA A 21 5.76 10.90 5.70
N GLY A 22 6.25 12.13 5.54
CA GLY A 22 5.47 13.33 5.84
C GLY A 22 4.21 13.43 4.99
N SER A 23 4.33 13.17 3.68
CA SER A 23 3.18 13.20 2.77
C SER A 23 2.14 12.14 3.13
N MET A 24 2.54 10.89 3.36
CA MET A 24 1.61 9.81 3.71
C MET A 24 0.89 10.06 5.04
N ILE A 25 1.57 10.66 6.02
CA ILE A 25 0.95 11.04 7.30
C ILE A 25 -0.08 12.15 7.07
N VAL A 26 0.26 13.20 6.32
CA VAL A 26 -0.65 14.31 6.03
C VAL A 26 -1.85 13.86 5.20
N TYR A 27 -1.63 13.11 4.12
CA TYR A 27 -2.71 12.57 3.31
C TYR A 27 -3.61 11.64 4.12
N GLY A 28 -3.03 10.70 4.87
CA GLY A 28 -3.82 9.75 5.64
C GLY A 28 -4.68 10.40 6.73
N ILE A 29 -4.15 11.42 7.43
CA ILE A 29 -4.92 12.16 8.46
C ILE A 29 -5.98 13.07 7.82
N SER A 30 -5.73 13.60 6.62
CA SER A 30 -6.67 14.53 5.97
C SER A 30 -7.87 13.85 5.31
N LYS A 31 -7.79 12.56 4.94
CA LYS A 31 -8.89 11.82 4.30
C LYS A 31 -10.26 11.94 4.99
N PRO A 32 -10.39 11.74 6.32
CA PRO A 32 -11.68 11.91 6.99
C PRO A 32 -12.30 13.29 6.76
N VAL A 33 -11.49 14.36 6.83
CA VAL A 33 -11.96 15.74 6.63
C VAL A 33 -12.24 16.03 5.16
N GLN A 34 -11.40 15.51 4.26
CA GLN A 34 -11.49 15.67 2.81
C GLN A 34 -12.83 15.13 2.27
N PHE A 35 -13.22 13.93 2.67
CA PHE A 35 -14.42 13.27 2.16
C PHE A 35 -15.68 13.58 2.99
N GLN A 36 -15.56 14.03 4.24
CA GLN A 36 -16.73 14.58 4.96
C GLN A 36 -17.27 15.83 4.28
N SER A 37 -16.39 16.67 3.75
CA SER A 37 -16.73 17.97 3.16
C SER A 37 -17.34 17.87 1.75
N PHE A 38 -17.29 16.70 1.11
CA PHE A 38 -17.72 16.53 -0.28
C PHE A 38 -19.21 16.17 -0.45
N LYS A 39 -19.94 15.98 0.66
CA LYS A 39 -21.40 15.76 0.64
C LYS A 39 -22.17 16.90 -0.04
N ASP A 40 -21.63 18.11 -0.05
CA ASP A 40 -22.26 19.31 -0.61
C ASP A 40 -21.63 19.77 -1.94
N ALA A 41 -20.78 18.95 -2.56
CA ALA A 41 -19.94 19.33 -3.69
C ALA A 41 -20.64 19.30 -5.07
N THR A 42 -21.92 19.70 -5.12
CA THR A 42 -22.72 19.79 -6.36
C THR A 42 -22.13 20.74 -7.41
N ASN A 43 -21.23 21.66 -7.01
CA ASN A 43 -20.69 22.72 -7.86
C ASN A 43 -19.23 22.51 -8.35
N LEU A 44 -18.66 21.31 -8.24
CA LEU A 44 -17.30 21.06 -8.73
C LEU A 44 -17.28 20.69 -10.21
N ASN A 45 -16.49 21.45 -10.99
CA ASN A 45 -16.13 21.17 -12.38
C ASN A 45 -15.12 20.00 -12.45
N VAL A 46 -15.56 18.82 -12.05
CA VAL A 46 -14.78 17.57 -12.11
C VAL A 46 -15.52 16.53 -12.96
N SER A 47 -14.78 15.55 -13.49
CA SER A 47 -15.33 14.47 -14.32
C SER A 47 -16.41 13.67 -13.58
N GLU A 48 -17.29 13.00 -14.31
CA GLU A 48 -18.34 12.16 -13.72
C GLU A 48 -17.74 11.03 -12.85
N GLY A 49 -16.65 10.42 -13.31
CA GLY A 49 -15.90 9.42 -12.55
C GLY A 49 -15.40 9.94 -11.21
N HIS A 50 -14.84 11.14 -11.19
CA HIS A 50 -14.39 11.79 -9.96
C HIS A 50 -15.56 12.01 -8.99
N LYS A 51 -16.69 12.55 -9.49
CA LYS A 51 -17.88 12.77 -8.66
C LYS A 51 -18.38 11.47 -8.05
N LEU A 52 -18.46 10.40 -8.84
CA LEU A 52 -18.92 9.09 -8.39
C LEU A 52 -18.04 8.55 -7.26
N MET A 53 -16.73 8.56 -7.46
CA MET A 53 -15.77 8.02 -6.50
C MET A 53 -15.76 8.80 -5.18
N TRP A 54 -15.72 10.13 -5.26
CA TRP A 54 -15.70 10.97 -4.06
C TRP A 54 -17.05 10.95 -3.34
N THR A 55 -18.17 10.80 -4.05
CA THR A 55 -19.49 10.57 -3.45
C THR A 55 -19.51 9.24 -2.70
N PHE A 56 -18.96 8.16 -3.28
CA PHE A 56 -18.83 6.87 -2.62
C PHE A 56 -17.99 6.97 -1.34
N TYR A 57 -16.86 7.68 -1.38
CA TYR A 57 -16.02 7.93 -0.20
C TYR A 57 -16.70 8.80 0.86
N SER A 58 -17.56 9.73 0.45
CA SER A 58 -18.34 10.57 1.37
C SER A 58 -19.50 9.80 2.02
N TYR A 59 -20.09 8.85 1.30
CA TYR A 59 -21.11 7.95 1.82
C TYR A 59 -20.52 6.93 2.79
N SER A 60 -19.42 6.27 2.40
CA SER A 60 -18.72 5.26 3.19
C SER A 60 -17.36 5.77 3.65
N LEU A 61 -17.37 6.72 4.59
CA LEU A 61 -16.16 7.35 5.14
C LEU A 61 -15.16 6.37 5.75
N ILE A 62 -15.63 5.20 6.20
CA ILE A 62 -14.78 4.17 6.79
C ILE A 62 -13.73 3.68 5.77
N TYR A 63 -14.09 3.56 4.49
CA TYR A 63 -13.16 3.07 3.46
C TYR A 63 -11.93 3.98 3.27
N PRO A 64 -12.06 5.28 2.96
CA PRO A 64 -10.91 6.17 2.84
C PRO A 64 -10.17 6.35 4.18
N ILE A 65 -10.86 6.24 5.33
CA ILE A 65 -10.20 6.26 6.66
C ILE A 65 -9.27 5.06 6.81
N ILE A 66 -9.71 3.85 6.46
CA ILE A 66 -8.86 2.64 6.52
C ILE A 66 -7.63 2.83 5.64
N ILE A 67 -7.81 3.32 4.42
CA ILE A 67 -6.66 3.63 3.54
C ILE A 67 -5.73 4.63 4.22
N GLY A 68 -6.27 5.72 4.78
CA GLY A 68 -5.51 6.74 5.46
C GLY A 68 -4.73 6.22 6.69
N VAL A 69 -5.31 5.31 7.46
CA VAL A 69 -4.63 4.64 8.57
C VAL A 69 -3.42 3.85 8.07
N PHE A 70 -3.56 3.11 6.97
CA PHE A 70 -2.43 2.38 6.40
C PHE A 70 -1.37 3.30 5.78
N GLU A 71 -1.75 4.46 5.22
CA GLU A 71 -0.80 5.50 4.80
C GLU A 71 0.01 6.03 5.99
N VAL A 72 -0.65 6.37 7.10
CA VAL A 72 0.01 6.84 8.33
C VAL A 72 0.94 5.77 8.90
N ILE A 73 0.47 4.53 9.03
CA ILE A 73 1.29 3.41 9.52
C ILE A 73 2.50 3.22 8.60
N GLY A 74 2.29 3.19 7.27
CA GLY A 74 3.37 3.06 6.30
C GLY A 74 4.40 4.19 6.39
N GLY A 75 3.94 5.43 6.56
CA GLY A 75 4.78 6.60 6.77
C GLY A 75 5.62 6.52 8.06
N ILE A 76 5.02 6.08 9.17
CA ILE A 76 5.74 5.87 10.43
C ILE A 76 6.77 4.75 10.29
N LEU A 77 6.40 3.62 9.65
CA LEU A 77 7.30 2.49 9.45
C LEU A 77 8.51 2.85 8.57
N LEU A 78 8.37 3.77 7.61
CA LEU A 78 9.47 4.27 6.78
C LEU A 78 10.55 5.01 7.58
N LEU A 79 10.16 5.75 8.62
CA LEU A 79 11.09 6.50 9.48
C LEU A 79 11.96 5.55 10.30
N LEU A 80 11.44 4.38 10.65
CA LEU A 80 12.13 3.36 11.43
C LEU A 80 13.01 2.48 10.54
N ASN A 81 14.35 2.62 10.66
CA ASN A 81 15.35 1.84 9.90
C ASN A 81 15.09 0.32 9.86
N ARG A 82 14.54 -0.24 10.95
CA ARG A 82 14.27 -1.68 11.12
C ARG A 82 13.06 -2.15 10.33
N THR A 83 12.00 -1.35 10.25
CA THR A 83 10.73 -1.72 9.60
C THR A 83 10.52 -1.07 8.25
N ARG A 84 11.49 -0.29 7.77
CA ARG A 84 11.38 0.47 6.52
C ARG A 84 10.93 -0.35 5.32
N VAL A 85 11.48 -1.56 5.13
CA VAL A 85 11.08 -2.43 4.03
C VAL A 85 9.60 -2.83 4.13
N LEU A 86 9.10 -3.10 5.33
CA LEU A 86 7.66 -3.36 5.55
C LEU A 86 6.83 -2.11 5.26
N GLY A 87 7.28 -0.94 5.69
CA GLY A 87 6.64 0.34 5.35
C GLY A 87 6.56 0.56 3.84
N CYS A 88 7.65 0.32 3.10
CA CYS A 88 7.67 0.41 1.64
C CYS A 88 6.70 -0.57 0.97
N ILE A 89 6.63 -1.82 1.43
CA ILE A 89 5.71 -2.83 0.89
C ILE A 89 4.26 -2.40 1.14
N LEU A 90 3.93 -2.02 2.37
CA LEU A 90 2.59 -1.56 2.74
C LEU A 90 2.17 -0.35 1.89
N LEU A 91 3.03 0.67 1.81
CA LEU A 91 2.76 1.86 1.00
C LEU A 91 2.65 1.53 -0.48
N THR A 92 3.42 0.58 -1.01
CA THR A 92 3.30 0.16 -2.41
C THR A 92 1.93 -0.44 -2.69
N VAL A 93 1.40 -1.27 -1.80
CA VAL A 93 0.05 -1.85 -1.94
C VAL A 93 -1.01 -0.75 -1.91
N ILE A 94 -0.91 0.17 -0.94
CA ILE A 94 -1.88 1.25 -0.77
C ILE A 94 -1.83 2.26 -1.92
N LEU A 95 -0.64 2.74 -2.29
CA LEU A 95 -0.47 3.68 -3.40
C LEU A 95 -0.88 3.06 -4.73
N SER A 96 -0.63 1.77 -4.95
CA SER A 96 -1.12 1.07 -6.14
C SER A 96 -2.64 1.01 -6.19
N ASN A 97 -3.32 0.79 -5.04
CA ASN A 97 -4.78 0.88 -4.97
C ASN A 97 -5.29 2.29 -5.31
N ILE A 98 -4.66 3.33 -4.75
CA ILE A 98 -5.00 4.74 -5.01
C ILE A 98 -4.76 5.09 -6.49
N ILE A 99 -3.61 4.72 -7.06
CA ILE A 99 -3.27 4.98 -8.47
C ILE A 99 -4.29 4.34 -9.40
N LEU A 100 -4.68 3.09 -9.15
CA LEU A 100 -5.69 2.41 -9.97
C LEU A 100 -7.04 3.12 -9.90
N GLN A 101 -7.45 3.52 -8.70
CA GLN A 101 -8.69 4.28 -8.52
C GLN A 101 -8.62 5.65 -9.21
N ASP A 102 -7.55 6.41 -8.98
CA ASP A 102 -7.36 7.74 -9.56
C ASP A 102 -7.32 7.68 -11.08
N TYR A 103 -6.72 6.63 -11.65
CA TYR A 103 -6.70 6.42 -13.09
C TYR A 103 -8.09 6.07 -13.64
N VAL A 104 -8.78 5.11 -13.03
CA VAL A 104 -10.12 4.65 -13.48
C VAL A 104 -11.18 5.75 -13.37
N TYR A 105 -11.10 6.57 -12.32
CA TYR A 105 -12.06 7.65 -12.06
C TYR A 105 -11.59 9.03 -12.54
N GLU A 106 -10.49 9.10 -13.30
CA GLU A 106 -9.93 10.33 -13.88
C GLU A 106 -9.71 11.44 -12.83
N ILE A 107 -9.17 11.06 -11.67
CA ILE A 107 -8.89 11.97 -10.56
C ILE A 107 -7.58 12.71 -10.83
N THR A 108 -7.59 14.03 -10.65
CA THR A 108 -6.43 14.91 -10.89
C THR A 108 -5.23 14.62 -9.99
N ALA A 109 -5.43 13.96 -8.85
CA ALA A 109 -4.40 13.60 -7.87
C ALA A 109 -3.48 12.44 -8.31
N LEU A 110 -3.79 11.78 -9.44
CA LEU A 110 -3.05 10.63 -9.96
C LEU A 110 -1.52 10.85 -10.01
N ASN A 111 -1.09 12.02 -10.50
CA ASN A 111 0.33 12.34 -10.67
C ASN A 111 1.08 12.35 -9.34
N SER A 112 0.44 12.85 -8.27
CA SER A 112 1.03 12.85 -6.93
C SER A 112 1.18 11.43 -6.40
N ALA A 113 0.16 10.57 -6.58
CA ALA A 113 0.22 9.18 -6.15
C ALA A 113 1.35 8.40 -6.86
N ILE A 114 1.50 8.60 -8.19
CA ILE A 114 2.59 8.01 -8.97
C ILE A 114 3.96 8.52 -8.49
N TYR A 115 4.09 9.83 -8.24
CA TYR A 115 5.33 10.41 -7.72
C TYR A 115 5.77 9.74 -6.41
N TYR A 116 4.86 9.60 -5.45
CA TYR A 116 5.18 8.93 -4.18
C TYR A 116 5.49 7.44 -4.36
N GLN A 117 4.79 6.76 -5.27
CA GLN A 117 5.08 5.36 -5.59
C GLN A 117 6.51 5.20 -6.13
N ILE A 118 6.95 6.08 -7.03
CA ILE A 118 8.32 6.07 -7.55
C ILE A 118 9.33 6.30 -6.42
N LEU A 119 9.08 7.25 -5.52
CA LEU A 119 9.96 7.50 -4.37
C LEU A 119 10.05 6.28 -3.44
N VAL A 120 8.93 5.60 -3.17
CA VAL A 120 8.91 4.35 -2.38
C VAL A 120 9.75 3.26 -3.05
N LEU A 121 9.66 3.10 -4.37
CA LEU A 121 10.49 2.16 -5.13
C LEU A 121 11.98 2.52 -5.07
N ILE A 122 12.32 3.81 -5.13
CA ILE A 122 13.70 4.27 -4.95
C ILE A 122 14.20 3.88 -3.56
N ILE A 123 13.43 4.07 -2.49
CA ILE A 123 13.82 3.63 -1.13
C ILE A 123 14.09 2.11 -1.11
N LEU A 124 13.23 1.30 -1.73
CA LEU A 124 13.44 -0.15 -1.83
C LEU A 124 14.73 -0.52 -2.56
N ILE A 125 15.07 0.21 -3.64
CA ILE A 125 16.32 0.01 -4.38
C ILE A 125 17.54 0.34 -3.49
N PHE A 126 17.48 1.42 -2.70
CA PHE A 126 18.54 1.75 -1.74
C PHE A 126 18.68 0.66 -0.65
N ASP A 127 17.57 0.07 -0.20
CA ASP A 127 17.55 -1.03 0.76
C ASP A 127 17.63 -2.44 0.10
N PHE A 128 18.05 -2.55 -1.15
CA PHE A 128 18.04 -3.81 -1.92
C PHE A 128 18.70 -4.98 -1.19
N LYS A 129 19.81 -4.74 -0.47
CA LYS A 129 20.47 -5.78 0.35
C LYS A 129 19.56 -6.35 1.45
N LYS A 130 18.78 -5.49 2.11
CA LYS A 130 17.81 -5.91 3.14
C LYS A 130 16.64 -6.65 2.50
N VAL A 131 16.12 -6.12 1.39
CA VAL A 131 15.03 -6.73 0.62
C VAL A 131 15.42 -8.14 0.18
N LYS A 132 16.61 -8.30 -0.44
CA LYS A 132 17.12 -9.60 -0.86
C LYS A 132 17.25 -10.57 0.32
N LYS A 133 17.81 -10.13 1.45
CA LYS A 133 17.91 -10.98 2.65
C LYS A 133 16.54 -11.45 3.15
N ILE A 134 15.53 -10.58 3.15
CA ILE A 134 14.17 -10.95 3.55
C ILE A 134 13.58 -11.96 2.56
N ILE A 135 13.73 -11.72 1.26
CA ILE A 135 13.24 -12.62 0.22
C ILE A 135 13.93 -13.98 0.32
N ASP A 136 15.25 -14.01 0.46
CA ASP A 136 16.03 -15.24 0.58
C ASP A 136 15.59 -16.05 1.81
N GLU A 137 15.32 -15.38 2.95
CA GLU A 137 14.83 -16.06 4.16
C GLU A 137 13.38 -16.55 4.00
N VAL A 138 12.49 -15.76 3.39
CA VAL A 138 11.09 -16.14 3.15
C VAL A 138 10.99 -17.29 2.15
N LEU A 139 11.84 -17.31 1.12
CA LEU A 139 11.90 -18.37 0.11
C LEU A 139 12.72 -19.57 0.57
N ARG A 140 13.36 -19.50 1.74
CA ARG A 140 14.10 -20.62 2.31
C ARG A 140 13.12 -21.73 2.69
N SER A 141 12.96 -22.68 1.78
CA SER A 141 12.16 -23.86 2.01
C SER A 141 12.91 -24.83 2.92
N GLU A 142 12.43 -25.00 4.15
CA GLU A 142 12.75 -26.17 4.97
C GLU A 142 12.28 -27.43 4.21
N LYS A 143 13.17 -28.43 4.05
CA LYS A 143 12.80 -29.71 3.43
C LYS A 143 11.70 -30.37 4.27
N THR A 144 10.45 -30.11 3.89
CA THR A 144 9.29 -30.69 4.54
C THR A 144 9.00 -32.03 3.88
N ASN A 145 8.97 -33.11 4.67
CA ASN A 145 8.57 -34.43 4.17
C ASN A 145 7.05 -34.43 3.92
N ARG A 146 6.64 -33.96 2.74
CA ARG A 146 5.21 -33.80 2.39
C ARG A 146 4.63 -35.15 2.00
N ASN A 147 3.67 -35.64 2.78
CA ASN A 147 2.90 -36.83 2.42
C ASN A 147 1.77 -36.45 1.45
N MET A 148 2.01 -36.63 0.15
CA MET A 148 1.07 -36.24 -0.92
C MET A 148 -0.32 -36.87 -0.77
N ALA A 149 -0.41 -38.12 -0.26
CA ALA A 149 -1.69 -38.79 -0.06
C ALA A 149 -2.57 -38.07 0.97
N LEU A 150 -1.97 -37.59 2.07
CA LEU A 150 -2.69 -36.82 3.08
C LEU A 150 -3.13 -35.45 2.54
N MET A 151 -2.32 -34.81 1.69
CA MET A 151 -2.70 -33.54 1.05
C MET A 151 -3.87 -33.71 0.07
N ILE A 152 -3.88 -34.80 -0.71
CA ILE A 152 -4.99 -35.11 -1.62
C ILE A 152 -6.25 -35.42 -0.81
N LEU A 153 -6.16 -36.20 0.25
CA LEU A 153 -7.27 -36.47 1.15
C LEU A 153 -7.83 -35.17 1.76
N ALA A 154 -6.96 -34.30 2.27
CA ALA A 154 -7.34 -32.99 2.80
C ALA A 154 -8.03 -32.11 1.74
N LEU A 155 -7.57 -32.16 0.49
CA LEU A 155 -8.17 -31.43 -0.62
C LEU A 155 -9.58 -31.97 -0.97
N VAL A 156 -9.78 -33.28 -0.98
CA VAL A 156 -11.11 -33.89 -1.18
C VAL A 156 -12.06 -33.51 -0.05
N ILE A 157 -11.59 -33.57 1.20
CA ILE A 157 -12.36 -33.15 2.37
C ILE A 157 -12.75 -31.67 2.23
N ALA A 158 -11.80 -30.79 1.87
CA ALA A 158 -12.07 -29.36 1.68
C ALA A 158 -13.13 -29.09 0.59
N ILE A 159 -13.10 -29.85 -0.51
CA ILE A 159 -14.11 -29.74 -1.58
C ILE A 159 -15.48 -30.19 -1.08
N LEU A 160 -15.57 -31.28 -0.33
CA LEU A 160 -16.83 -31.76 0.25
C LEU A 160 -17.40 -30.73 1.24
N PHE A 161 -16.58 -30.18 2.13
CA PHE A 161 -17.00 -29.10 3.03
C PHE A 161 -17.56 -27.90 2.26
N LYS A 162 -16.86 -27.46 1.21
CA LYS A 162 -17.32 -26.35 0.36
C LYS A 162 -18.65 -26.68 -0.35
N TYR A 163 -18.84 -27.92 -0.79
CA TYR A 163 -20.10 -28.38 -1.40
C TYR A 163 -21.27 -28.32 -0.41
N PHE A 164 -21.05 -28.71 0.85
CA PHE A 164 -22.09 -28.63 1.88
C PHE A 164 -22.40 -27.19 2.28
N GLU A 165 -21.39 -26.32 2.43
CA GLU A 165 -21.59 -24.88 2.66
C GLU A 165 -22.51 -24.27 1.60
N THR A 166 -22.27 -24.62 0.33
CA THR A 166 -23.05 -24.11 -0.82
C THR A 166 -24.51 -24.62 -0.84
N LYS A 167 -24.83 -25.72 -0.14
CA LYS A 167 -26.20 -26.27 -0.07
C LYS A 167 -27.00 -25.81 1.15
N ILE A 168 -26.32 -25.27 2.17
CA ILE A 168 -26.95 -24.83 3.43
C ILE A 168 -27.38 -23.35 3.34
N ILE A 169 -26.76 -22.58 2.43
CA ILE A 169 -27.16 -21.21 2.07
C ILE A 169 -28.21 -21.26 0.96
#